data_AF-A0A957MG88-F1
#
_entry.id   AF-A0A957MG88-F1
#
_cell.length_a   1.000
_cell.length_b   1.000
_cell.length_c   1.000
_cell.angle_alpha   90.00
_cell.angle_beta   90.00
_cell.angle_gamma   90.00
#
_symmetry.space_group_name_H-M   'P 1'
#
loop_
_entity.id
_entity.type
_entity.pdbx_description
1 polymer ?
#
loop_
_entity_poly.entity_id
_entity_poly.type
_entity_poly.pdbx_seq_one_letter_code
_entity_poly.pdbx_strand_id
1 'polypeptide(L)'
;CDVRRFEQLAQDGLSQGVEEKMQAAIDLYRGDFLQGFAVRNAPDYELWLAHTQERLRGVAVRLLEELAHGHRRRRAHAEAVACLRQILAMEPWREETHRQLMEALAADGQRSAALRQYEFCVDCLASELGVEPNAETQALYEKIRSGASSAANVAAETVPGQASPRRRARLPAELSPLVGRERELAELGAMLAQPDCRAITIVGPGGIGKTRLALALAHRHQAAFAAAAWQSVAGLVTASELVTVAAQAFDLDGVADGNATDRLQQ
;
A
#
# COMPACT_ATOMS: atom_id res chain seq x y z
N CYS A 1 -1.19 16.23 34.54
CA CYS A 1 -1.48 15.01 33.76
C CYS A 1 -1.39 15.38 32.29
N ASP A 2 -0.63 14.59 31.54
CA ASP A 2 -0.50 14.61 30.08
C ASP A 2 -1.83 14.74 29.33
N VAL A 3 -2.87 13.98 29.71
CA VAL A 3 -4.20 14.04 29.08
C VAL A 3 -4.82 15.44 29.13
N ARG A 4 -4.79 16.11 30.29
CA ARG A 4 -5.33 17.48 30.39
C ARG A 4 -4.55 18.47 29.52
N ARG A 5 -3.23 18.28 29.41
CA ARG A 5 -2.37 19.13 28.57
C ARG A 5 -2.65 18.89 27.09
N PHE A 6 -2.84 17.63 26.69
CA PHE A 6 -3.28 17.26 25.34
C PHE A 6 -4.61 17.93 24.99
N GLU A 7 -5.62 17.79 25.85
CA GLU A 7 -6.96 18.37 25.61
C GLU A 7 -6.93 19.89 25.50
N GLN A 8 -6.17 20.56 26.36
CA GLN A 8 -6.01 22.02 26.32
C GLN A 8 -5.34 22.48 25.03
N LEU A 9 -4.23 21.86 24.64
CA LEU A 9 -3.53 22.18 23.39
C LEU A 9 -4.39 21.88 22.16
N ALA A 10 -5.15 20.78 22.19
CA ALA A 10 -6.07 20.41 21.12
C ALA A 10 -7.18 21.45 20.96
N GLN A 11 -7.81 21.85 22.07
CA GLN A 11 -8.87 22.87 22.06
C GLN A 11 -8.35 24.22 21.57
N ASP A 12 -7.22 24.67 22.09
CA ASP A 12 -6.59 25.93 21.67
C ASP A 12 -6.19 25.88 20.19
N GLY A 13 -5.58 24.78 19.74
CA GLY A 13 -5.14 24.59 18.37
C GLY A 13 -6.32 24.64 17.40
N LEU A 14 -7.36 23.85 17.63
CA LEU A 14 -8.56 23.78 16.79
C LEU A 14 -9.35 25.09 16.77
N SER A 15 -9.52 25.76 17.91
CA SER A 15 -10.29 27.00 17.98
C SER A 15 -9.57 28.21 17.35
N GLN A 16 -8.24 28.26 17.45
CA GLN A 16 -7.43 29.38 16.98
C GLN A 16 -6.79 29.11 15.61
N GLY A 17 -6.89 27.89 15.08
CA GLY A 17 -6.21 27.48 13.85
C GLY A 17 -4.67 27.46 13.98
N VAL A 18 -4.15 27.25 15.19
CA VAL A 18 -2.69 27.32 15.46
C VAL A 18 -2.08 25.93 15.32
N GLU A 19 -1.46 25.66 14.18
CA GLU A 19 -0.85 24.37 13.84
C GLU A 19 0.20 23.92 14.85
N GLU A 20 1.02 24.83 15.39
CA GLU A 20 2.04 24.50 16.40
C GLU A 20 1.42 23.89 17.66
N LYS A 21 0.26 24.38 18.08
CA LYS A 21 -0.46 23.83 19.24
C LYS A 21 -1.08 22.47 18.91
N MET A 22 -1.58 22.28 17.69
CA MET A 22 -2.07 20.99 17.22
C MET A 22 -0.95 19.95 17.19
N GLN A 23 0.22 20.30 16.64
CA GLN A 23 1.38 19.41 16.61
C GLN A 23 1.87 19.08 18.03
N ALA A 24 1.96 20.08 18.92
CA ALA A 24 2.33 19.85 20.31
C ALA A 24 1.33 18.95 21.06
N ALA A 25 0.04 18.99 20.69
CA ALA A 25 -0.94 18.03 21.21
C ALA A 25 -0.66 16.62 20.66
N ILE A 26 -0.46 16.46 19.35
CA ILE A 26 -0.15 15.16 18.74
C ILE A 26 1.13 14.54 19.32
N ASP A 27 2.17 15.32 19.59
CA ASP A 27 3.41 14.83 20.19
C ASP A 27 3.23 14.24 21.61
N LEU A 28 2.15 14.64 22.31
CA LEU A 28 1.75 14.06 23.59
C LEU A 28 0.92 12.77 23.43
N TYR A 29 0.27 12.57 22.28
CA TYR A 29 -0.54 11.40 22.00
C TYR A 29 0.32 10.26 21.41
N ARG A 30 0.87 9.41 22.28
CA ARG A 30 1.84 8.35 21.91
C ARG A 30 1.24 6.96 21.76
N GLY A 31 -0.09 6.85 21.74
CA GLY A 31 -0.83 5.60 21.75
C GLY A 31 -2.11 5.72 22.58
N ASP A 32 -2.88 4.65 22.62
CA ASP A 32 -4.14 4.64 23.37
C ASP A 32 -3.90 4.86 24.86
N PHE A 33 -4.80 5.64 25.47
CA PHE A 33 -4.73 5.96 26.89
C PHE A 33 -4.76 4.67 27.74
N LEU A 34 -3.80 4.52 28.65
CA LEU A 34 -3.64 3.32 29.48
C LEU A 34 -3.58 2.00 28.68
N GLN A 35 -3.02 2.04 27.46
CA GLN A 35 -2.78 0.83 26.67
C GLN A 35 -2.02 -0.23 27.49
N GLY A 36 -2.55 -1.46 27.52
CA GLY A 36 -1.97 -2.58 28.25
C GLY A 36 -2.26 -2.62 29.75
N PHE A 37 -3.04 -1.68 30.29
CA PHE A 37 -3.51 -1.70 31.66
C PHE A 37 -4.96 -2.20 31.73
N ALA A 38 -5.20 -3.22 32.55
CA ALA A 38 -6.52 -3.80 32.77
C ALA A 38 -6.74 -4.09 34.25
N VAL A 39 -7.96 -3.85 34.73
CA VAL A 39 -8.39 -4.18 36.09
C VAL A 39 -9.32 -5.38 36.03
N ARG A 40 -9.00 -6.45 36.76
CA ARG A 40 -9.80 -7.68 36.74
C ARG A 40 -11.17 -7.44 37.35
N ASN A 41 -12.22 -8.02 36.73
CA ASN A 41 -13.59 -8.02 37.22
C ASN A 41 -14.18 -6.60 37.44
N ALA A 42 -13.83 -5.64 36.59
CA ALA A 42 -14.28 -4.25 36.70
C ALA A 42 -14.93 -3.77 35.39
N PRO A 43 -16.16 -4.22 35.06
CA PRO A 43 -16.81 -3.88 33.80
C PRO A 43 -17.03 -2.37 33.64
N ASP A 44 -17.41 -1.65 34.70
CA ASP A 44 -17.58 -0.19 34.65
C ASP A 44 -16.28 0.54 34.33
N TYR A 45 -15.15 0.01 34.81
CA TYR A 45 -13.82 0.54 34.50
C TYR A 45 -13.46 0.30 33.03
N GLU A 46 -13.73 -0.90 32.51
CA GLU A 46 -13.48 -1.24 31.10
C GLU A 46 -14.32 -0.38 30.15
N LEU A 47 -15.61 -0.17 30.45
CA LEU A 47 -16.48 0.72 29.68
C LEU A 47 -15.98 2.18 29.72
N TRP A 48 -15.62 2.68 30.90
CA TRP A 48 -15.06 4.02 31.04
C TRP A 48 -13.74 4.18 30.28
N LEU A 49 -12.87 3.18 30.34
CA LEU A 49 -11.58 3.18 29.65
C LEU A 49 -11.79 3.20 28.13
N ALA A 50 -12.67 2.34 27.61
CA ALA A 50 -13.00 2.29 26.18
C ALA A 50 -13.57 3.63 25.69
N HIS A 51 -14.52 4.23 26.41
CA HIS A 51 -15.04 5.56 26.09
C HIS A 51 -13.96 6.65 26.12
N THR A 52 -13.05 6.58 27.08
CA THR A 52 -11.97 7.55 27.22
C THR A 52 -10.97 7.43 26.09
N GLN A 53 -10.56 6.20 25.73
CA GLN A 53 -9.68 5.93 24.60
C GLN A 53 -10.31 6.43 23.29
N GLU A 54 -11.57 6.07 23.03
CA GLU A 54 -12.30 6.48 21.82
C GLU A 54 -12.40 8.01 21.71
N ARG A 55 -12.77 8.68 22.81
CA ARG A 55 -12.86 10.14 22.85
C ARG A 55 -11.51 10.80 22.56
N LEU A 56 -10.42 10.31 23.15
CA LEU A 56 -9.08 10.88 22.95
C LEU A 56 -8.55 10.60 21.53
N ARG A 57 -8.78 9.39 21.01
CA ARG A 57 -8.47 9.02 19.63
C ARG A 57 -9.20 9.92 18.64
N GLY A 58 -10.51 10.15 18.83
CA GLY A 58 -11.29 11.05 18.00
C GLY A 58 -10.81 12.52 18.05
N VAL A 59 -10.21 12.97 19.15
CA VAL A 59 -9.53 14.29 19.19
C VAL A 59 -8.23 14.26 18.37
N ALA A 60 -7.40 13.22 18.54
CA ALA A 60 -6.13 13.08 17.81
C ALA A 60 -6.36 12.99 16.29
N VAL A 61 -7.34 12.18 15.84
CA VAL A 61 -7.70 12.06 14.42
C VAL A 61 -8.11 13.42 13.84
N ARG A 62 -8.98 14.18 14.52
CA ARG A 62 -9.39 15.51 14.05
C ARG A 62 -8.22 16.50 13.94
N LEU A 63 -7.30 16.49 14.90
CA LEU A 63 -6.09 17.32 14.84
C LEU A 63 -5.22 16.96 13.62
N LEU A 64 -5.03 15.66 13.38
CA LEU A 64 -4.27 15.16 12.23
C LEU A 64 -4.95 15.47 10.89
N GLU A 65 -6.28 15.44 10.83
CA GLU A 65 -7.05 15.82 9.64
C GLU A 65 -6.83 17.31 9.32
N GLU A 66 -6.91 18.19 10.31
CA GLU A 66 -6.64 19.63 10.14
C GLU A 66 -5.19 19.91 9.74
N LEU A 67 -4.22 19.26 10.39
CA LEU A 67 -2.81 19.36 10.02
C LEU A 67 -2.57 18.86 8.59
N ALA A 68 -3.11 17.70 8.23
CA ALA A 68 -3.00 17.15 6.88
C ALA A 68 -3.61 18.11 5.84
N HIS A 69 -4.77 18.69 6.13
CA HIS A 69 -5.40 19.68 5.27
C HIS A 69 -4.52 20.93 5.09
N GLY A 70 -3.98 21.47 6.18
CA GLY A 70 -3.05 22.60 6.17
C GLY A 70 -1.79 22.34 5.34
N HIS A 71 -1.18 21.16 5.52
CA HIS A 71 0.00 20.73 4.77
C HIS A 71 -0.30 20.56 3.27
N ARG A 72 -1.43 19.93 2.92
CA ARG A 72 -1.87 19.77 1.53
C ARG A 72 -2.07 21.12 0.84
N ARG A 73 -2.70 22.10 1.50
CA ARG A 73 -2.89 23.47 0.95
C ARG A 73 -1.57 24.17 0.64
N ARG A 74 -0.52 23.89 1.42
CA ARG A 74 0.84 24.42 1.23
C ARG A 74 1.71 23.57 0.29
N ARG A 75 1.16 22.49 -0.29
CA ARG A 75 1.90 21.49 -1.09
C ARG A 75 3.05 20.81 -0.32
N ALA A 76 2.95 20.77 1.00
CA ALA A 76 3.83 20.03 1.90
C ALA A 76 3.38 18.55 1.92
N HIS A 77 3.63 17.84 0.82
CA HIS A 77 3.07 16.51 0.59
C HIS A 77 3.60 15.45 1.57
N ALA A 78 4.86 15.55 1.97
CA ALA A 78 5.49 14.60 2.90
C ALA A 78 4.87 14.67 4.31
N GLU A 79 4.62 15.88 4.80
CA GLU A 79 4.01 16.14 6.10
C GLU A 79 2.54 15.72 6.13
N ALA A 80 1.81 15.98 5.04
CA ALA A 80 0.46 15.47 4.87
C ALA A 80 0.41 13.93 4.88
N VAL A 81 1.33 13.28 4.16
CA VAL A 81 1.47 11.81 4.16
C VAL A 81 1.74 11.27 5.56
N ALA A 82 2.58 11.93 6.35
CA ALA A 82 2.87 11.54 7.73
C ALA A 82 1.61 11.59 8.61
N CYS A 83 0.83 12.67 8.53
CA CYS A 83 -0.42 12.81 9.28
C CYS A 83 -1.45 11.74 8.88
N LEU A 84 -1.65 11.52 7.58
CA LEU A 84 -2.60 10.55 7.05
C LEU A 84 -2.24 9.11 7.45
N ARG A 85 -0.95 8.76 7.47
CA ARG A 85 -0.48 7.46 7.96
C ARG A 85 -0.75 7.27 9.45
N GLN A 86 -0.62 8.31 10.26
CA GLN A 86 -0.97 8.23 11.70
C GLN A 86 -2.47 8.01 11.90
N ILE A 87 -3.32 8.67 11.11
CA ILE A 87 -4.76 8.41 11.13
C ILE A 87 -5.05 6.94 10.78
N LEU A 88 -4.47 6.41 9.71
CA LEU A 88 -4.67 5.01 9.30
C LEU A 88 -4.08 3.99 10.27
N ALA A 89 -3.11 4.37 11.10
CA ALA A 89 -2.63 3.51 12.17
C ALA A 89 -3.65 3.39 13.33
N MET A 90 -4.51 4.40 13.51
CA MET A 90 -5.56 4.42 14.52
C MET A 90 -6.88 3.86 13.99
N GLU A 91 -7.23 4.22 12.76
CA GLU A 91 -8.48 3.81 12.10
C GLU A 91 -8.19 3.32 10.67
N PRO A 92 -7.69 2.08 10.53
CA PRO A 92 -7.35 1.50 9.23
C PRO A 92 -8.52 1.47 8.23
N TRP A 93 -9.76 1.37 8.72
CA TRP A 93 -10.97 1.28 7.89
C TRP A 93 -11.43 2.61 7.26
N ARG A 94 -10.75 3.74 7.51
CA ARG A 94 -11.14 5.05 6.95
C ARG A 94 -10.75 5.15 5.47
N GLU A 95 -11.65 4.71 4.60
CA GLU A 95 -11.44 4.75 3.15
C GLU A 95 -11.13 6.16 2.60
N GLU A 96 -11.77 7.21 3.13
CA GLU A 96 -11.47 8.59 2.73
C GLU A 96 -10.01 8.96 3.02
N THR A 97 -9.47 8.55 4.17
CA THR A 97 -8.07 8.80 4.51
C THR A 97 -7.11 8.03 3.58
N HIS A 98 -7.47 6.81 3.16
CA HIS A 98 -6.74 6.09 2.11
C HIS A 98 -6.71 6.88 0.80
N ARG A 99 -7.85 7.42 0.35
CA ARG A 99 -7.91 8.25 -0.87
C ARG A 99 -7.02 9.49 -0.78
N GLN A 100 -7.12 10.24 0.32
CA GLN A 100 -6.29 11.44 0.51
C GLN A 100 -4.80 11.11 0.49
N LEU A 101 -4.42 9.95 1.04
CA LEU A 101 -3.03 9.49 1.02
C LEU A 101 -2.59 9.08 -0.39
N MET A 102 -3.45 8.39 -1.15
CA MET A 102 -3.21 8.09 -2.57
C MET A 102 -3.01 9.36 -3.39
N GLU A 103 -3.85 10.38 -3.21
CA GLU A 103 -3.72 11.67 -3.87
C GLU A 103 -2.41 12.39 -3.53
N ALA A 104 -2.06 12.44 -2.24
CA ALA A 104 -0.84 13.08 -1.78
C ALA A 104 0.42 12.39 -2.32
N LEU A 105 0.46 11.05 -2.30
CA LEU A 105 1.55 10.26 -2.86
C LEU A 105 1.65 10.43 -4.39
N ALA A 106 0.52 10.46 -5.09
CA ALA A 106 0.51 10.68 -6.54
C ALA A 106 1.00 12.09 -6.90
N ALA A 107 0.60 13.11 -6.13
CA ALA A 107 1.05 14.49 -6.32
C ALA A 107 2.55 14.68 -6.05
N ASP A 108 3.12 13.90 -5.11
CA ASP A 108 4.56 13.84 -4.82
C ASP A 108 5.35 12.99 -5.86
N GLY A 109 4.70 12.51 -6.92
CA GLY A 109 5.31 11.65 -7.94
C GLY A 109 5.51 10.19 -7.51
N GLN A 110 5.11 9.82 -6.29
CA GLN A 110 5.19 8.47 -5.74
C GLN A 110 4.02 7.58 -6.19
N ARG A 111 3.78 7.53 -7.50
CA ARG A 111 2.68 6.79 -8.14
C ARG A 111 2.56 5.34 -7.66
N SER A 112 3.67 4.60 -7.61
CA SER A 112 3.67 3.20 -7.18
C SER A 112 3.30 3.05 -5.70
N ALA A 113 3.62 4.04 -4.86
CA ALA A 113 3.19 4.03 -3.47
C ALA A 113 1.68 4.30 -3.35
N ALA A 114 1.12 5.18 -4.19
CA ALA A 114 -0.32 5.41 -4.24
C ALA A 114 -1.10 4.16 -4.68
N LEU A 115 -0.62 3.43 -5.70
CA LEU A 115 -1.27 2.19 -6.13
C LEU A 115 -1.23 1.10 -5.05
N ARG A 116 -0.11 0.95 -4.32
CA ARG A 116 -0.05 0.06 -3.15
C ARG A 116 -0.98 0.48 -2.02
N GLN A 117 -1.19 1.78 -1.82
CA GLN A 117 -2.12 2.27 -0.79
C GLN A 117 -3.57 1.85 -1.08
N TYR A 118 -3.94 1.74 -2.35
CA TYR A 118 -5.23 1.18 -2.75
C TYR A 118 -5.33 -0.30 -2.39
N GLU A 119 -4.29 -1.10 -2.66
CA GLU A 119 -4.26 -2.52 -2.29
C GLU A 119 -4.43 -2.69 -0.77
N PHE A 120 -3.73 -1.88 0.04
CA PHE A 120 -3.93 -1.86 1.50
C PHE A 120 -5.36 -1.47 1.90
N CYS A 121 -5.99 -0.54 1.17
CA CYS A 121 -7.38 -0.16 1.41
C CYS A 121 -8.32 -1.34 1.17
N VAL A 122 -8.17 -2.03 0.04
CA VAL A 122 -8.96 -3.21 -0.33
C VAL A 122 -8.84 -4.28 0.75
N ASP A 123 -7.62 -4.65 1.12
CA ASP A 123 -7.36 -5.69 2.12
C ASP A 123 -7.99 -5.31 3.47
N CYS A 124 -7.84 -4.06 3.90
CA CYS A 124 -8.37 -3.57 5.18
C CYS A 124 -9.90 -3.52 5.20
N LEU A 125 -10.55 -3.01 4.16
CA LEU A 125 -12.01 -2.94 4.08
C LEU A 125 -12.62 -4.34 4.03
N ALA A 126 -11.97 -5.26 3.30
CA ALA A 126 -12.39 -6.65 3.25
C ALA A 126 -12.24 -7.34 4.62
N SER A 127 -11.13 -7.13 5.34
CA SER A 127 -10.89 -7.80 6.62
C SER A 127 -11.72 -7.24 7.78
N GLU A 128 -11.86 -5.92 7.87
CA GLU A 128 -12.51 -5.25 9.01
C GLU A 128 -14.02 -5.11 8.83
N LEU A 129 -14.47 -4.84 7.60
CA LEU A 129 -15.86 -4.47 7.31
C LEU A 129 -16.55 -5.45 6.36
N GLY A 130 -15.81 -6.32 5.66
CA GLY A 130 -16.36 -7.25 4.67
C GLY A 130 -16.94 -6.55 3.44
N VAL A 131 -16.46 -5.34 3.12
CA VAL A 131 -16.93 -4.52 2.00
C VAL A 131 -15.81 -4.25 1.00
N GLU A 132 -16.20 -3.96 -0.24
CA GLU A 132 -15.28 -3.48 -1.28
C GLU A 132 -15.10 -1.95 -1.20
N PRO A 133 -14.00 -1.40 -1.75
CA PRO A 133 -13.84 0.05 -1.87
C PRO A 133 -14.97 0.67 -2.70
N ASN A 134 -15.35 1.88 -2.32
CA ASN A 134 -16.34 2.66 -3.03
C ASN A 134 -15.87 3.08 -4.44
N ALA A 135 -16.84 3.48 -5.27
CA ALA A 135 -16.59 3.82 -6.67
C ALA A 135 -15.62 5.01 -6.85
N GLU A 136 -15.61 5.98 -5.93
CA GLU A 136 -14.70 7.12 -5.97
C GLU A 136 -13.24 6.68 -5.76
N THR A 137 -12.99 5.74 -4.84
CA THR A 137 -11.67 5.16 -4.57
C THR A 137 -11.18 4.34 -5.75
N GLN A 138 -12.07 3.52 -6.33
CA GLN A 138 -11.76 2.76 -7.55
C GLN A 138 -11.43 3.69 -8.73
N ALA A 139 -12.21 4.76 -8.92
CA ALA A 139 -11.96 5.76 -9.96
C ALA A 139 -10.63 6.48 -9.78
N LEU A 140 -10.25 6.81 -8.53
CA LEU A 140 -8.95 7.40 -8.22
C LEU A 140 -7.80 6.43 -8.55
N TYR A 141 -7.93 5.15 -8.17
CA TYR A 141 -6.96 4.12 -8.53
C TYR A 141 -6.77 4.05 -10.05
N GLU A 142 -7.86 4.03 -10.81
CA GLU A 142 -7.82 3.98 -12.28
C GLU A 142 -7.18 5.23 -12.90
N LYS A 143 -7.48 6.41 -12.35
CA LYS A 143 -6.83 7.67 -12.77
C LYS A 143 -5.33 7.65 -12.53
N ILE A 144 -4.89 7.14 -11.38
CA ILE A 144 -3.46 7.00 -11.06
C ILE A 144 -2.82 5.91 -11.95
N ARG A 145 -3.51 4.79 -12.21
CA ARG A 145 -3.05 3.65 -13.03
C ARG A 145 -2.99 3.95 -14.53
N SER A 146 -3.81 4.85 -15.04
CA SER A 146 -3.73 5.33 -16.42
C SER A 146 -2.65 6.41 -16.63
N GLY A 147 -2.14 7.00 -15.53
CA GLY A 147 -1.18 8.10 -15.62
C GLY A 147 -1.82 9.42 -16.08
N ALA A 148 -3.16 9.49 -16.09
CA ALA A 148 -3.92 10.69 -16.42
C ALA A 148 -3.73 11.82 -15.38
N SER A 149 -3.14 11.50 -14.22
CA SER A 149 -2.57 12.50 -13.33
C SER A 149 -1.11 12.76 -13.74
N SER A 150 -0.90 13.89 -14.42
CA SER A 150 0.40 14.44 -14.87
C SER A 150 0.87 14.03 -16.27
N ALA A 151 0.10 14.42 -17.29
CA ALA A 151 0.63 14.70 -18.64
C ALA A 151 -0.20 15.76 -19.40
N ALA A 152 -0.94 16.62 -18.69
CA ALA A 152 -1.63 17.78 -19.29
C ALA A 152 -0.86 19.08 -19.00
N ASN A 153 0.44 19.10 -19.32
CA ASN A 153 1.24 20.31 -19.57
C ASN A 153 2.72 19.95 -19.81
N VAL A 154 3.02 19.32 -20.95
CA VAL A 154 4.20 19.66 -21.75
C VAL A 154 3.77 19.51 -23.20
N ALA A 155 4.02 20.56 -23.97
CA ALA A 155 3.54 20.76 -25.33
C ALA A 155 3.71 19.53 -26.22
N ALA A 156 2.62 19.17 -26.90
CA ALA A 156 2.67 18.38 -28.11
C ALA A 156 3.25 19.25 -29.23
N GLU A 157 4.57 19.17 -29.42
CA GLU A 157 5.21 19.52 -30.68
C GLU A 157 6.14 18.38 -31.12
N THR A 158 5.72 17.68 -32.18
CA THR A 158 6.54 16.99 -33.22
C THR A 158 7.44 15.81 -32.75
N VAL A 159 7.46 14.60 -33.33
CA VAL A 159 7.50 14.13 -34.73
C VAL A 159 7.07 12.63 -34.75
N PRO A 160 6.38 12.14 -35.80
CA PRO A 160 6.07 10.71 -35.95
C PRO A 160 7.24 9.92 -36.52
N GLY A 161 7.60 8.81 -35.86
CA GLY A 161 8.42 7.76 -36.43
C GLY A 161 9.63 7.39 -35.59
N GLN A 162 9.51 6.34 -34.79
CA GLN A 162 10.52 5.30 -34.59
C GLN A 162 9.94 4.16 -33.74
N ALA A 163 10.14 2.94 -34.21
CA ALA A 163 9.57 1.71 -33.67
C ALA A 163 9.96 1.47 -32.20
N SER A 164 8.95 1.15 -31.38
CA SER A 164 9.11 0.82 -29.96
C SER A 164 10.00 -0.42 -29.75
N PRO A 165 11.00 -0.40 -28.84
CA PRO A 165 11.60 -1.61 -28.35
C PRO A 165 10.59 -2.35 -27.46
N ARG A 166 10.45 -3.66 -27.66
CA ARG A 166 9.54 -4.56 -26.94
C ARG A 166 9.50 -4.26 -25.44
N ARG A 167 8.31 -3.98 -24.89
CA ARG A 167 8.05 -3.77 -23.47
C ARG A 167 8.47 -5.02 -22.69
N ARG A 168 9.66 -5.02 -22.10
CA ARG A 168 10.10 -6.08 -21.19
C ARG A 168 9.23 -6.06 -19.93
N ALA A 169 8.65 -7.22 -19.58
CA ALA A 169 7.89 -7.47 -18.37
C ALA A 169 8.64 -6.95 -17.13
N ARG A 170 7.93 -6.23 -16.24
CA ARG A 170 8.52 -5.49 -15.13
C ARG A 170 8.15 -6.11 -13.78
N LEU A 171 9.15 -6.55 -13.05
CA LEU A 171 9.02 -6.90 -11.64
C LEU A 171 8.80 -5.63 -10.78
N PRO A 172 7.95 -5.67 -9.74
CA PRO A 172 7.76 -4.56 -8.80
C PRO A 172 9.09 -4.13 -8.14
N ALA A 173 9.44 -2.84 -8.14
CA ALA A 173 10.73 -2.37 -7.60
C ALA A 173 10.93 -2.67 -6.11
N GLU A 174 12.14 -3.10 -5.72
CA GLU A 174 12.54 -3.27 -4.31
C GLU A 174 12.77 -1.94 -3.62
N LEU A 175 12.25 -1.79 -2.40
CA LEU A 175 12.35 -0.56 -1.60
C LEU A 175 13.04 -0.76 -0.24
N SER A 176 13.60 -1.95 0.05
CA SER A 176 14.49 -2.17 1.21
C SER A 176 15.19 -3.53 1.12
N PRO A 177 16.45 -3.66 1.60
CA PRO A 177 17.14 -4.94 1.65
C PRO A 177 16.40 -5.92 2.59
N LEU A 178 16.27 -7.18 2.14
CA LEU A 178 15.72 -8.27 2.95
C LEU A 178 16.72 -8.59 4.08
N VAL A 179 16.36 -8.38 5.34
CA VAL A 179 17.24 -8.65 6.49
C VAL A 179 16.91 -10.03 7.09
N GLY A 180 17.91 -10.91 7.19
CA GLY A 180 17.82 -12.15 7.98
C GLY A 180 17.09 -13.31 7.29
N ARG A 181 17.01 -13.29 5.96
CA ARG A 181 16.36 -14.31 5.12
C ARG A 181 17.26 -14.76 3.95
N GLU A 182 18.57 -14.59 4.11
CA GLU A 182 19.59 -14.89 3.11
C GLU A 182 19.70 -16.40 2.87
N ARG A 183 19.43 -17.22 3.90
CA ARG A 183 19.43 -18.67 3.81
C ARG A 183 18.28 -19.18 2.93
N GLU A 184 17.06 -18.70 3.18
CA GLU A 184 15.88 -19.08 2.39
C GLU A 184 16.00 -18.61 0.95
N LEU A 185 16.56 -17.41 0.70
CA LEU A 185 16.86 -16.96 -0.66
C LEU A 185 17.89 -17.85 -1.36
N ALA A 186 18.92 -18.31 -0.67
CA ALA A 186 19.92 -19.20 -1.24
C ALA A 186 19.34 -20.59 -1.57
N GLU A 187 18.50 -21.14 -0.68
CA GLU A 187 17.81 -22.41 -0.91
C GLU A 187 16.85 -22.31 -2.11
N LEU A 188 16.03 -21.27 -2.18
CA LEU A 188 15.10 -21.04 -3.29
C LEU A 188 15.82 -20.74 -4.61
N GLY A 189 16.94 -20.00 -4.57
CA GLY A 189 17.77 -19.72 -5.74
C GLY A 189 18.44 -20.98 -6.30
N ALA A 190 18.87 -21.89 -5.42
CA ALA A 190 19.42 -23.19 -5.82
C ALA A 190 18.35 -24.08 -6.47
N MET A 191 17.12 -24.08 -5.95
CA MET A 191 15.99 -24.78 -6.58
C MET A 191 15.67 -24.18 -7.95
N LEU A 192 15.60 -22.86 -8.05
CA LEU A 192 15.27 -22.14 -9.29
C LEU A 192 16.32 -22.35 -10.41
N ALA A 193 17.57 -22.65 -10.04
CA ALA A 193 18.64 -22.94 -10.98
C ALA A 193 18.63 -24.38 -11.52
N GLN A 194 17.80 -25.29 -10.98
CA GLN A 194 17.67 -26.65 -11.50
C GLN A 194 16.87 -26.63 -12.82
N PRO A 195 17.36 -27.25 -13.90
CA PRO A 195 16.66 -27.25 -15.19
C PRO A 195 15.30 -27.95 -15.14
N ASP A 196 15.09 -28.81 -14.13
CA ASP A 196 13.86 -29.57 -13.90
C ASP A 196 12.84 -28.80 -13.03
N CYS A 197 13.22 -27.64 -12.47
CA CYS A 197 12.37 -26.83 -11.60
C CYS A 197 11.32 -26.06 -12.41
N ARG A 198 10.07 -26.51 -12.36
CA ARG A 198 8.93 -25.88 -13.08
C ARG A 198 8.15 -24.87 -12.26
N ALA A 199 8.11 -25.02 -10.93
CA ALA A 199 7.38 -24.13 -10.04
C ALA A 199 7.93 -24.22 -8.62
N ILE A 200 7.90 -23.09 -7.90
CA ILE A 200 8.25 -23.00 -6.48
C ILE A 200 7.06 -22.41 -5.75
N THR A 201 6.57 -23.09 -4.70
CA THR A 201 5.48 -22.60 -3.85
C THR A 201 6.02 -22.17 -2.49
N ILE A 202 5.81 -20.90 -2.13
CA ILE A 202 6.20 -20.37 -0.82
C ILE A 202 4.96 -20.32 0.07
N VAL A 203 4.90 -21.21 1.06
CA VAL A 203 3.80 -21.30 2.04
C VAL A 203 4.24 -20.82 3.42
N GLY A 204 3.27 -20.36 4.23
CA GLY A 204 3.53 -19.90 5.59
C GLY A 204 2.45 -18.95 6.13
N PRO A 205 2.52 -18.58 7.42
CA PRO A 205 1.54 -17.71 8.08
C PRO A 205 1.37 -16.35 7.38
N GLY A 206 0.20 -15.72 7.55
CA GLY A 206 -0.04 -14.34 7.08
C GLY A 206 1.00 -13.36 7.64
N GLY A 207 1.38 -12.35 6.88
CA GLY A 207 2.32 -11.31 7.34
C GLY A 207 3.80 -11.71 7.46
N ILE A 208 4.18 -12.99 7.31
CA ILE A 208 5.58 -13.46 7.49
C ILE A 208 6.56 -13.00 6.37
N GLY A 209 6.07 -12.29 5.36
CA GLY A 209 6.90 -11.74 4.28
C GLY A 209 7.11 -12.64 3.06
N LYS A 210 6.27 -13.65 2.83
CA LYS A 210 6.35 -14.57 1.65
C LYS A 210 6.42 -13.82 0.32
N THR A 211 5.57 -12.82 0.15
CA THR A 211 5.54 -11.96 -1.03
C THR A 211 6.85 -11.20 -1.22
N ARG A 212 7.44 -10.74 -0.12
CA ARG A 212 8.72 -10.03 -0.13
C ARG A 212 9.89 -10.97 -0.48
N LEU A 213 9.86 -12.20 0.04
CA LEU A 213 10.83 -13.24 -0.30
C LEU A 213 10.76 -13.63 -1.79
N ALA A 214 9.55 -13.79 -2.33
CA ALA A 214 9.34 -14.11 -3.75
C ALA A 214 9.85 -13.01 -4.68
N LEU A 215 9.56 -11.73 -4.35
CA LEU A 215 10.07 -10.59 -5.10
C LEU A 215 11.60 -10.50 -5.02
N ALA A 216 12.17 -10.69 -3.83
CA ALA A 216 13.62 -10.69 -3.63
C ALA A 216 14.34 -11.78 -4.43
N LEU A 217 13.75 -12.97 -4.49
CA LEU A 217 14.23 -14.05 -5.35
C LEU A 217 14.16 -13.66 -6.84
N ALA A 218 13.02 -13.10 -7.27
CA ALA A 218 12.80 -12.72 -8.66
C ALA A 218 13.78 -11.64 -9.15
N HIS A 219 14.05 -10.61 -8.34
CA HIS A 219 15.05 -9.58 -8.67
C HIS A 219 16.46 -10.16 -8.73
N ARG A 220 16.84 -10.99 -7.75
CA ARG A 220 18.19 -11.57 -7.67
C ARG A 220 18.50 -12.49 -8.86
N HIS A 221 17.49 -13.17 -9.39
CA HIS A 221 17.65 -14.12 -10.50
C HIS A 221 17.14 -13.59 -11.84
N GLN A 222 16.65 -12.35 -11.93
CA GLN A 222 16.07 -11.79 -13.15
C GLN A 222 16.99 -11.92 -14.37
N ALA A 223 18.31 -11.75 -14.18
CA ALA A 223 19.30 -11.84 -15.25
C ALA A 223 19.47 -13.25 -15.83
N ALA A 224 19.06 -14.30 -15.10
CA ALA A 224 19.13 -15.69 -15.53
C ALA A 224 17.93 -16.12 -16.39
N PHE A 225 16.89 -15.28 -16.49
CA PHE A 225 15.66 -15.57 -17.21
C PHE A 225 15.44 -14.58 -18.36
N ALA A 226 14.86 -15.05 -19.47
CA ALA A 226 14.59 -14.22 -20.65
C ALA A 226 13.55 -13.11 -20.36
N ALA A 227 12.61 -13.38 -19.46
CA ALA A 227 11.61 -12.43 -18.98
C ALA A 227 11.15 -12.83 -17.58
N ALA A 228 10.64 -11.85 -16.82
CA ALA A 228 10.04 -12.08 -15.52
C ALA A 228 8.83 -11.15 -15.35
N ALA A 229 7.72 -11.70 -14.87
CA ALA A 229 6.48 -10.98 -14.64
C ALA A 229 5.96 -11.27 -13.23
N TRP A 230 5.24 -10.31 -12.66
CA TRP A 230 4.59 -10.45 -11.37
C TRP A 230 3.09 -10.32 -11.54
N GLN A 231 2.34 -11.35 -11.15
CA GLN A 231 0.89 -11.33 -11.23
C GLN A 231 0.25 -11.88 -9.97
N SER A 232 -0.81 -11.24 -9.51
CA SER A 232 -1.71 -11.82 -8.53
C SER A 232 -2.52 -12.95 -9.17
N VAL A 233 -2.63 -14.07 -8.47
CA VAL A 233 -3.53 -15.19 -8.79
C VAL A 233 -4.75 -15.22 -7.87
N ALA A 234 -5.00 -14.14 -7.13
CA ALA A 234 -6.18 -14.01 -6.28
C ALA A 234 -7.45 -13.99 -7.14
N GLY A 235 -8.44 -14.80 -6.76
CA GLY A 235 -9.72 -14.90 -7.48
C GLY A 235 -9.72 -15.86 -8.67
N LEU A 236 -8.60 -16.53 -8.99
CA LEU A 236 -8.59 -17.60 -10.00
C LEU A 236 -9.24 -18.86 -9.44
N VAL A 237 -10.16 -19.43 -10.19
CA VAL A 237 -10.96 -20.61 -9.81
C VAL A 237 -10.62 -21.83 -10.66
N THR A 238 -9.96 -21.64 -11.81
CA THR A 238 -9.60 -22.71 -12.75
C THR A 238 -8.15 -22.64 -13.23
N ALA A 239 -7.58 -23.80 -13.59
CA ALA A 239 -6.21 -23.88 -14.11
C ALA A 239 -6.04 -23.21 -15.49
N SER A 240 -7.09 -23.16 -16.30
CA SER A 240 -7.10 -22.44 -17.58
C SER A 240 -6.93 -20.94 -17.42
N GLU A 241 -7.48 -20.35 -16.35
CA GLU A 241 -7.30 -18.93 -16.06
C GLU A 241 -5.84 -18.61 -15.72
N LEU A 242 -5.14 -19.52 -15.04
CA LEU A 242 -3.73 -19.36 -14.72
C LEU A 242 -2.84 -19.34 -15.98
N VAL A 243 -3.16 -20.15 -16.99
CA VAL A 243 -2.46 -20.15 -18.29
C VAL A 243 -2.69 -18.82 -19.02
N THR A 244 -3.93 -18.35 -19.07
CA THR A 244 -4.28 -17.06 -19.70
C THR A 244 -3.60 -15.89 -18.99
N VAL A 245 -3.60 -15.89 -17.67
CA VAL A 245 -2.95 -14.85 -16.86
C VAL A 245 -1.43 -14.88 -17.06
N ALA A 246 -0.81 -16.05 -17.16
CA ALA A 246 0.61 -16.17 -17.47
C ALA A 246 0.92 -15.69 -18.90
N ALA A 247 0.10 -16.03 -19.89
CA ALA A 247 0.28 -15.60 -21.28
C ALA A 247 0.16 -14.07 -21.42
N GLN A 248 -0.84 -13.47 -20.77
CA GLN A 248 -1.03 -12.02 -20.67
C GLN A 248 0.19 -11.31 -20.05
N ALA A 249 0.74 -11.89 -18.98
CA ALA A 249 1.88 -11.32 -18.27
C ALA A 249 3.15 -11.24 -19.15
N PHE A 250 3.23 -12.06 -20.20
CA PHE A 250 4.33 -12.10 -21.16
C PHE A 250 3.97 -11.57 -22.57
N ASP A 251 2.80 -10.95 -22.73
CA ASP A 251 2.32 -10.40 -24.01
C ASP A 251 2.25 -11.45 -25.14
N LEU A 252 1.83 -12.67 -24.78
CA LEU A 252 1.75 -13.82 -25.71
C LEU A 252 0.38 -13.96 -26.41
N ASP A 253 -0.56 -13.04 -26.17
CA ASP A 253 -1.96 -13.15 -26.62
C ASP A 253 -2.22 -12.74 -28.09
N GLY A 254 -1.19 -12.23 -28.79
CA GLY A 254 -1.34 -11.59 -30.10
C GLY A 254 -1.31 -12.50 -31.34
N VAL A 255 -1.24 -13.82 -31.21
CA VAL A 255 -1.22 -14.73 -32.37
C VAL A 255 -2.18 -15.87 -32.12
N ALA A 256 -3.31 -15.84 -32.84
CA ALA A 256 -4.20 -16.98 -33.01
C ALA A 256 -3.41 -18.10 -33.71
N ASP A 257 -2.79 -18.98 -32.92
CA ASP A 257 -2.61 -20.40 -33.24
C ASP A 257 -2.17 -21.14 -31.98
N GLY A 258 -2.82 -22.29 -31.74
CA GLY A 258 -2.77 -23.03 -30.48
C GLY A 258 -1.35 -23.44 -30.07
N ASN A 259 -0.87 -22.84 -28.99
CA ASN A 259 -0.16 -23.47 -27.86
C ASN A 259 0.59 -22.40 -27.06
N ALA A 260 -0.11 -21.69 -26.18
CA ALA A 260 0.51 -20.86 -25.15
C ALA A 260 1.37 -21.70 -24.18
N THR A 261 1.00 -22.97 -23.98
CA THR A 261 1.67 -23.93 -23.09
C THR A 261 3.04 -24.41 -23.61
N ASP A 262 3.22 -24.60 -24.92
CA ASP A 262 4.53 -25.03 -25.47
C ASP A 262 5.56 -23.89 -25.44
N ARG A 263 5.09 -22.64 -25.49
CA ARG A 263 5.96 -21.45 -25.48
C ARG A 263 6.44 -21.04 -24.10
N LEU A 264 5.78 -21.49 -23.04
CA LEU A 264 6.28 -21.36 -21.67
C LEU A 264 7.42 -22.35 -21.35
N GLN A 265 7.69 -23.32 -22.25
CA GLN A 265 8.73 -24.34 -22.07
C GLN A 265 10.03 -24.06 -22.87
N GLN A 266 10.09 -23.01 -23.70
CA GLN A 266 11.29 -22.58 -24.44
C GLN A 266 11.95 -21.37 -23.78
#